data_AF-A0AAD6FMY8-F1
#
_entry.id   AF-A0AAD6FMY8-F1
#
_cell.length_a   1.000
_cell.length_b   1.000
_cell.length_c   1.000
_cell.angle_alpha   90.00
_cell.angle_beta   90.00
_cell.angle_gamma   90.00
#
_symmetry.space_group_name_H-M   'P 1'
#
loop_
_entity.id
_entity.type
_entity.pdbx_description
1 polymer ?
#
loop_
_entity_poly.entity_id
_entity_poly.type
_entity_poly.pdbx_seq_one_letter_code
_entity_poly.pdbx_strand_id
1 'polypeptide(L)'
;MSLKRQHIDDSSSQAKELVKTVLEQKPGGEKIMREYAMRGEMKDRTRRNLVNILVADMVEKYGRAPPMDKRTRNTSFTQTAMRATLPGSLKTHSENSAVPVPVGGPELEREVTEEQQLEGDQCREAISLLKHSTDIEQICMKMRATFKHRQQLIHDPEQCSTVLTVFPRFLDTKGLVLQDFDLLFGAETSSKLLEKWGTLLKAKVMEQAKNLQQDSPS
;
A
#
# COMPACT_ATOMS: atom_id res chain seq x y z
N MET A 1 26.70 -30.60 -2.43
CA MET A 1 26.41 -29.77 -1.24
C MET A 1 26.25 -28.33 -1.73
N SER A 2 25.04 -27.76 -1.70
CA SER A 2 24.72 -26.51 -2.39
C SER A 2 25.06 -25.28 -1.56
N LEU A 3 25.97 -24.41 -2.04
CA LEU A 3 26.36 -23.15 -1.41
C LEU A 3 25.17 -22.22 -1.08
N LYS A 4 24.04 -22.37 -1.81
CA LYS A 4 22.79 -21.64 -1.56
C LYS A 4 22.15 -21.96 -0.20
N ARG A 5 22.34 -23.17 0.33
CA ARG A 5 21.82 -23.56 1.66
C ARG A 5 22.70 -23.02 2.80
N GLN A 6 24.01 -22.95 2.59
CA GLN A 6 24.97 -22.49 3.59
C GLN A 6 24.83 -20.99 3.88
N HIS A 7 24.66 -20.17 2.83
CA HIS A 7 24.46 -18.72 2.98
C HIS A 7 23.15 -18.33 3.68
N ILE A 8 22.10 -19.16 3.58
CA ILE A 8 20.82 -18.93 4.26
C ILE A 8 20.93 -19.30 5.74
N ASP A 9 21.67 -20.37 6.05
CA ASP A 9 21.86 -20.86 7.42
C ASP A 9 22.75 -19.92 8.26
N ASP A 10 23.77 -19.33 7.63
CA ASP A 10 24.66 -18.34 8.27
C ASP A 10 23.92 -17.03 8.62
N SER A 11 23.04 -16.57 7.73
CA SER A 11 22.23 -15.36 7.97
C SER A 11 21.18 -15.59 9.06
N SER A 12 20.57 -16.78 9.08
CA SER A 12 19.63 -17.21 10.12
C SER A 12 20.31 -17.31 11.49
N SER A 13 21.53 -17.84 11.52
CA SER A 13 22.34 -17.97 12.75
C SER A 13 22.78 -16.60 13.29
N GLN A 14 23.21 -15.69 12.41
CA GLN A 14 23.56 -14.32 12.78
C GLN A 14 22.35 -13.55 13.33
N ALA A 15 21.17 -13.70 12.71
CA ALA A 15 19.95 -13.07 13.19
C ALA A 15 19.52 -13.59 14.58
N LYS A 16 19.64 -14.90 14.82
CA LYS A 16 19.35 -15.51 16.13
C LYS A 16 20.27 -14.97 17.22
N GLU A 17 21.56 -14.84 16.95
CA GLU A 17 22.53 -14.35 17.93
C GLU A 17 22.33 -12.86 18.25
N LEU A 18 21.99 -12.05 17.24
CA LEU A 18 21.63 -10.65 17.45
C LEU A 18 20.39 -10.49 18.34
N VAL A 19 19.33 -11.25 18.06
CA VAL A 19 18.09 -11.22 18.87
C VAL A 19 18.37 -11.67 20.29
N LYS A 20 19.14 -12.75 20.48
CA LYS A 20 19.55 -13.24 21.79
C LYS A 20 20.32 -12.19 22.59
N THR A 21 21.32 -11.55 21.95
CA THR A 21 22.12 -10.49 22.57
C THR A 21 21.26 -9.31 23.04
N VAL A 22 20.30 -8.87 22.23
CA VAL A 22 19.40 -7.75 22.62
C VAL A 22 18.49 -8.14 23.78
N LEU A 23 18.00 -9.38 23.82
CA LEU A 23 17.15 -9.88 24.90
C LEU A 23 17.90 -10.04 26.23
N GLU A 24 19.20 -10.34 26.20
CA GLU A 24 20.04 -10.41 27.40
C GLU A 24 20.35 -9.01 27.97
N GLN A 25 20.42 -7.99 27.12
CA GLN A 25 20.78 -6.61 27.51
C GLN A 25 19.59 -5.74 27.92
N LYS A 26 18.36 -6.08 27.50
CA LYS A 26 17.18 -5.23 27.70
C LYS A 26 16.21 -5.78 28.75
N PRO A 27 15.61 -4.90 29.58
CA PRO A 27 14.65 -5.32 30.59
C PRO A 27 13.44 -5.99 29.95
N GLY A 28 13.01 -7.12 30.50
CA GLY A 28 11.90 -7.93 29.98
C GLY A 28 12.29 -8.99 28.95
N GLY A 29 13.52 -8.99 28.45
CA GLY A 29 14.00 -10.03 27.53
C GLY A 29 14.14 -11.40 28.19
N GLU A 30 14.53 -11.45 29.46
CA GLU A 30 14.59 -12.67 30.29
C GLU A 30 13.25 -13.43 30.33
N LYS A 31 12.13 -12.71 30.35
CA LYS A 31 10.79 -13.29 30.43
C LYS A 31 10.43 -14.00 29.12
N ILE A 32 10.84 -13.41 28.01
CA ILE A 32 10.64 -13.94 26.66
C ILE A 32 11.51 -15.18 26.46
N MET A 33 12.79 -15.10 26.83
CA MET A 33 13.71 -16.25 26.76
C MET A 33 13.22 -17.42 27.61
N ARG A 34 12.74 -17.15 28.83
CA ARG A 34 12.21 -18.18 29.72
C ARG A 34 10.91 -18.81 29.19
N GLU A 35 10.01 -18.01 28.63
CA GLU A 35 8.77 -18.52 28.03
C GLU A 35 9.06 -19.41 26.81
N TYR A 36 9.98 -18.97 25.94
CA TYR A 36 10.40 -19.74 24.78
C TYR A 36 11.12 -21.03 25.19
N ALA A 37 12.02 -20.98 26.18
CA ALA A 37 12.72 -22.16 26.70
C ALA A 37 11.77 -23.19 27.32
N MET A 38 10.70 -22.75 28.00
CA MET A 38 9.73 -23.65 28.61
C MET A 38 8.74 -24.27 27.62
N ARG A 39 8.35 -23.53 26.57
CA ARG A 39 7.22 -23.93 25.70
C ARG A 39 7.64 -24.34 24.29
N GLY A 40 8.84 -23.97 23.84
CA GLY A 40 9.28 -24.10 22.45
C GLY A 40 8.53 -23.20 21.46
N GLU A 41 7.49 -22.49 21.93
CA GLU A 41 6.63 -21.64 21.11
C GLU A 41 6.32 -20.34 21.86
N MET A 42 6.20 -19.24 21.12
CA MET A 42 5.86 -17.93 21.68
C MET A 42 4.40 -17.60 21.43
N LYS A 43 3.66 -17.19 22.47
CA LYS A 43 2.30 -16.65 22.32
C LYS A 43 2.34 -15.27 21.65
N ASP A 44 1.25 -14.85 21.00
CA ASP A 44 1.14 -13.54 20.32
C ASP A 44 1.56 -12.35 21.18
N ARG A 45 1.21 -12.37 22.45
CA ARG A 45 1.60 -11.31 23.40
C ARG A 45 3.12 -11.25 23.57
N THR A 46 3.76 -12.40 23.66
CA THR A 46 5.21 -12.57 23.87
C THR A 46 5.98 -12.22 22.61
N ARG A 47 5.46 -12.58 21.43
CA ARG A 47 5.98 -12.15 20.12
C ARG A 47 5.95 -10.63 19.97
N ARG A 48 4.84 -9.98 20.35
CA ARG A 48 4.75 -8.51 20.33
C ARG A 48 5.74 -7.85 21.30
N ASN A 49 5.91 -8.41 22.50
CA ASN A 49 6.89 -7.91 23.46
C ASN A 49 8.33 -8.05 22.93
N LEU A 50 8.65 -9.15 22.23
CA LEU A 50 9.94 -9.35 21.58
C LEU A 50 10.21 -8.24 20.56
N VAL A 51 9.26 -8.00 19.66
CA VAL A 51 9.36 -6.94 18.65
C VAL A 51 9.51 -5.57 19.30
N ASN A 52 8.73 -5.27 20.34
CA ASN A 52 8.83 -3.98 21.04
C ASN A 52 10.20 -3.76 21.69
N ILE A 53 10.80 -4.80 22.29
CA ILE A 53 12.15 -4.72 22.86
C ILE A 53 13.19 -4.49 21.77
N LEU A 54 13.09 -5.21 20.65
CA LEU A 54 14.00 -5.02 19.50
C LEU A 54 13.87 -3.61 18.91
N VAL A 55 12.65 -3.13 18.72
CA VAL A 55 12.39 -1.77 18.21
C VAL A 55 12.89 -0.72 19.20
N ALA A 56 12.70 -0.91 20.50
CA ALA A 56 13.23 -0.01 21.52
C ALA A 56 14.76 0.04 21.48
N ASP A 57 15.46 -1.11 21.36
CA ASP A 57 16.92 -1.16 21.20
C ASP A 57 17.37 -0.46 19.91
N MET A 58 16.67 -0.68 18.80
CA MET A 58 16.96 0.00 17.54
C MET A 58 16.76 1.51 17.64
N VAL A 59 15.71 1.98 18.32
CA VAL A 59 15.44 3.41 18.52
C VAL A 59 16.46 4.05 19.46
N GLU A 60 16.92 3.31 20.47
CA GLU A 60 17.94 3.78 21.41
C GLU A 60 19.33 3.88 20.76
N LYS A 61 19.72 2.87 19.97
CA LYS A 61 21.03 2.85 19.28
C LYS A 61 21.08 3.80 18.09
N TYR A 62 19.97 3.99 17.40
CA TYR A 62 19.95 4.63 16.09
C TYR A 62 18.99 5.83 15.99
N GLY A 63 18.28 6.19 17.07
CA GLY A 63 17.26 7.24 17.07
C GLY A 63 15.94 6.80 16.42
N ARG A 64 14.99 7.73 16.25
CA ARG A 64 13.67 7.45 15.60
C ARG A 64 13.77 6.95 14.16
N ALA A 65 14.92 7.09 13.51
CA ALA A 65 15.17 6.67 12.14
C ALA A 65 16.60 6.10 12.05
N PRO A 66 16.78 4.81 11.71
CA PRO A 66 18.12 4.24 11.60
C PRO A 66 18.98 4.93 10.52
N PRO A 67 20.30 5.13 10.74
CA PRO A 67 21.23 5.63 9.74
C PRO A 67 21.15 4.85 8.44
N MET A 68 21.15 5.56 7.31
CA MET A 68 20.97 4.98 5.97
C MET A 68 21.96 3.85 5.63
N ASP A 69 23.13 3.83 6.29
CA ASP A 69 24.19 2.84 6.07
C ASP A 69 23.86 1.42 6.60
N LYS A 70 22.76 1.28 7.36
CA LYS A 70 22.20 -0.03 7.75
C LYS A 70 20.97 -0.42 6.92
N ARG A 71 20.53 0.44 5.98
CA ARG A 71 19.36 0.21 5.11
C ARG A 71 19.69 -0.57 3.83
N THR A 72 20.97 -0.69 3.49
CA THR A 72 21.46 -1.37 2.28
C THR A 72 21.82 -2.83 2.54
N ARG A 73 20.81 -3.69 2.56
CA ARG A 73 20.97 -5.09 2.12
C ARG A 73 19.68 -5.68 1.56
N ASN A 74 19.00 -4.95 0.68
CA ASN A 74 18.00 -5.49 -0.26
C ASN A 74 17.91 -4.70 -1.58
N THR A 75 18.96 -3.95 -1.94
CA THR A 75 19.09 -3.26 -3.24
C THR A 75 20.19 -3.91 -4.07
N SER A 76 20.02 -5.20 -4.38
CA SER A 76 20.82 -5.88 -5.39
C SER A 76 19.90 -6.47 -6.43
N PHE A 77 19.13 -5.62 -7.10
CA PHE A 77 18.73 -5.82 -8.47
C PHE A 77 18.46 -4.43 -9.06
N THR A 78 19.01 -4.17 -10.24
CA THR A 78 19.05 -2.90 -10.99
C THR A 78 20.19 -1.92 -10.65
N GLN A 79 21.43 -2.36 -10.83
CA GLN A 79 22.43 -1.45 -11.43
C GLN A 79 23.45 -2.22 -12.27
N THR A 80 23.03 -2.63 -13.46
CA THR A 80 23.94 -2.95 -14.58
C THR A 80 23.29 -2.49 -15.88
N ALA A 81 23.53 -1.24 -16.24
CA ALA A 81 23.66 -0.82 -17.63
C ALA A 81 24.35 0.55 -17.62
N MET A 82 25.65 0.48 -17.86
CA MET A 82 26.51 1.61 -18.17
C MET A 82 25.93 2.39 -19.35
N ARG A 83 25.94 3.73 -19.27
CA ARG A 83 26.69 4.54 -20.24
C ARG A 83 26.66 6.02 -19.87
N ALA A 84 27.84 6.52 -19.56
CA ALA A 84 28.20 7.89 -19.92
C ALA A 84 28.18 8.04 -21.45
N THR A 85 27.91 9.27 -21.89
CA THR A 85 28.52 10.02 -23.02
C THR A 85 27.46 10.76 -23.84
N LEU A 86 27.35 12.08 -23.64
CA LEU A 86 26.97 13.09 -24.64
C LEU A 86 28.25 13.53 -25.39
N PRO A 87 28.21 14.28 -26.52
CA PRO A 87 27.18 14.51 -27.55
C PRO A 87 27.71 14.30 -29.01
N GLY A 88 26.84 14.28 -30.04
CA GLY A 88 27.30 14.43 -31.45
C GLY A 88 26.41 13.91 -32.58
N SER A 89 25.51 14.76 -33.08
CA SER A 89 25.10 15.02 -34.48
C SER A 89 25.04 13.90 -35.54
N LEU A 90 23.84 13.61 -36.08
CA LEU A 90 23.35 13.97 -37.45
C LEU A 90 22.20 13.05 -37.92
N LYS A 91 21.03 13.67 -38.13
CA LYS A 91 19.98 13.52 -39.17
C LYS A 91 19.71 12.13 -39.79
N THR A 92 18.45 11.68 -39.75
CA THR A 92 17.45 11.75 -40.86
C THR A 92 16.11 11.08 -40.51
N HIS A 93 14.99 11.75 -40.83
CA HIS A 93 13.59 11.32 -41.17
C HIS A 93 12.93 10.14 -40.41
N SER A 94 11.67 10.13 -39.98
CA SER A 94 10.45 10.92 -40.20
C SER A 94 9.40 10.42 -39.20
N GLU A 95 8.42 11.29 -38.92
CA GLU A 95 7.05 11.01 -38.48
C GLU A 95 6.70 11.27 -37.00
N ASN A 96 5.84 12.28 -36.87
CA ASN A 96 5.30 12.88 -35.66
C ASN A 96 4.34 11.94 -34.92
N SER A 97 4.45 11.87 -33.60
CA SER A 97 3.28 12.04 -32.74
C SER A 97 3.72 12.46 -31.35
N ALA A 98 3.44 13.72 -31.01
CA ALA A 98 3.69 14.27 -29.69
C ALA A 98 2.75 13.58 -28.69
N VAL A 99 3.31 12.80 -27.76
CA VAL A 99 2.56 12.29 -26.61
C VAL A 99 2.38 13.47 -25.64
N PRO A 100 1.16 13.93 -25.36
CA PRO A 100 0.95 14.94 -24.33
C PRO A 100 1.19 14.28 -22.97
N VAL A 101 2.05 14.89 -22.17
CA VAL A 101 2.18 14.58 -20.74
C VAL A 101 0.85 14.91 -20.07
N PRO A 102 0.12 13.96 -19.44
CA PRO A 102 -1.10 14.31 -18.74
C PRO A 102 -0.73 15.00 -17.42
N VAL A 103 -0.86 16.31 -17.38
CA VAL A 103 -0.96 17.07 -16.13
C VAL A 103 -2.37 16.85 -15.60
N GLY A 104 -2.56 15.81 -14.79
CA GLY A 104 -3.86 15.43 -14.21
C GLY A 104 -3.99 15.89 -12.76
N GLY A 105 -4.71 16.99 -12.54
CA GLY A 105 -5.14 17.42 -11.19
C GLY A 105 -6.29 16.55 -10.64
N PRO A 106 -6.66 16.72 -9.36
CA PRO A 106 -7.70 15.92 -8.68
C PRO A 106 -9.11 16.06 -9.29
N GLU A 107 -9.32 17.03 -10.18
CA GLU A 107 -10.60 17.35 -10.81
C GLU A 107 -10.70 16.90 -12.28
N LEU A 108 -9.61 16.36 -12.85
CA LEU A 108 -9.61 15.88 -14.23
C LEU A 108 -10.12 14.43 -14.29
N GLU A 109 -11.18 14.20 -15.07
CA GLU A 109 -11.64 12.85 -15.42
C GLU A 109 -10.52 12.11 -16.15
N ARG A 110 -10.10 10.97 -15.61
CA ARG A 110 -9.11 10.09 -16.22
C ARG A 110 -9.82 8.96 -16.95
N GLU A 111 -9.42 8.71 -18.20
CA GLU A 111 -9.91 7.56 -18.96
C GLU A 111 -9.53 6.25 -18.24
N VAL A 112 -10.55 5.46 -17.92
CA VAL A 112 -10.43 4.15 -17.27
C VAL A 112 -10.37 3.07 -18.33
N THR A 113 -9.42 2.14 -18.21
CA THR A 113 -9.30 0.97 -19.09
C THR A 113 -10.62 0.18 -19.09
N GLU A 114 -11.26 0.09 -20.26
CA GLU A 114 -12.69 -0.25 -20.46
C GLU A 114 -13.09 -1.71 -20.19
N GLU A 115 -12.26 -2.48 -19.51
CA GLU A 115 -12.46 -3.91 -19.40
C GLU A 115 -13.57 -4.20 -18.36
N GLN A 116 -14.79 -4.44 -18.88
CA GLN A 116 -15.95 -5.02 -18.19
C GLN A 116 -16.70 -4.10 -17.21
N GLN A 117 -17.02 -2.87 -17.64
CA GLN A 117 -17.94 -2.00 -16.90
C GLN A 117 -19.40 -2.34 -17.22
N LEU A 118 -20.24 -2.48 -16.19
CA LEU A 118 -21.66 -2.74 -16.33
C LEU A 118 -22.44 -1.43 -16.41
N GLU A 119 -23.44 -1.40 -17.29
CA GLU A 119 -24.30 -0.24 -17.53
C GLU A 119 -25.79 -0.60 -17.40
N GLY A 120 -26.63 0.42 -17.25
CA GLY A 120 -28.09 0.26 -17.18
C GLY A 120 -28.54 -0.73 -16.10
N ASP A 121 -29.36 -1.71 -16.49
CA ASP A 121 -29.98 -2.63 -15.55
C ASP A 121 -29.00 -3.66 -14.98
N GLN A 122 -27.95 -4.04 -15.72
CA GLN A 122 -26.89 -4.92 -15.23
C GLN A 122 -26.11 -4.27 -14.07
N CYS A 123 -25.90 -2.96 -14.16
CA CYS A 123 -25.27 -2.18 -13.10
C CYS A 123 -26.16 -2.15 -11.84
N ARG A 124 -27.45 -1.85 -12.01
CA ARG A 124 -28.44 -1.87 -10.92
C ARG A 124 -28.53 -3.24 -10.24
N GLU A 125 -28.52 -4.31 -11.02
CA GLU A 125 -28.55 -5.68 -10.47
C GLU A 125 -27.27 -6.01 -9.71
N ALA A 126 -26.10 -5.64 -10.25
CA ALA A 126 -24.83 -5.82 -9.55
C ALA A 126 -24.79 -5.07 -8.21
N ILE A 127 -25.28 -3.83 -8.16
CA ILE A 127 -25.41 -3.04 -6.94
C ILE A 127 -26.38 -3.70 -5.95
N SER A 128 -27.52 -4.19 -6.43
CA SER A 128 -28.48 -4.93 -5.60
C SER A 128 -27.84 -6.18 -4.99
N LEU A 129 -27.08 -6.93 -5.78
CA LEU A 129 -26.36 -8.11 -5.30
C LEU A 129 -25.30 -7.74 -4.25
N LEU A 130 -24.57 -6.63 -4.44
CA LEU A 130 -23.57 -6.15 -3.48
C LEU A 130 -24.15 -5.87 -2.09
N LYS A 131 -25.44 -5.49 -1.99
CA LYS A 131 -26.10 -5.26 -0.69
C LYS A 131 -26.26 -6.53 0.15
N HIS A 132 -26.35 -7.68 -0.50
CA HIS A 132 -26.65 -8.96 0.15
C HIS A 132 -25.53 -9.99 0.05
N SER A 133 -24.56 -9.80 -0.85
CA SER A 133 -23.43 -10.71 -1.03
C SER A 133 -22.47 -10.66 0.16
N THR A 134 -21.94 -11.84 0.52
CA THR A 134 -20.86 -12.03 1.51
C THR A 134 -19.62 -12.66 0.88
N ASP A 135 -19.66 -12.98 -0.42
CA ASP A 135 -18.53 -13.55 -1.13
C ASP A 135 -17.58 -12.44 -1.58
N ILE A 136 -16.37 -12.46 -1.01
CA ILE A 136 -15.34 -11.43 -1.21
C ILE A 136 -14.93 -11.35 -2.68
N GLU A 137 -14.80 -12.47 -3.40
CA GLU A 137 -14.40 -12.46 -4.81
C GLU A 137 -15.48 -11.81 -5.68
N GLN A 138 -16.74 -12.21 -5.48
CA GLN A 138 -17.87 -11.63 -6.19
C GLN A 138 -18.07 -10.15 -5.85
N ILE A 139 -17.83 -9.75 -4.60
CA ILE A 139 -17.86 -8.35 -4.18
C ILE A 139 -16.78 -7.57 -4.93
N CYS A 140 -15.52 -8.02 -4.91
CA CYS A 140 -14.43 -7.34 -5.60
C CYS A 140 -14.70 -7.20 -7.11
N MET A 141 -15.14 -8.29 -7.75
CA MET A 141 -15.48 -8.30 -9.18
C MET A 141 -16.61 -7.31 -9.51
N LYS A 142 -17.74 -7.35 -8.79
CA LYS A 142 -18.87 -6.45 -9.03
C LYS A 142 -18.56 -5.01 -8.65
N MET A 143 -17.75 -4.78 -7.62
CA MET A 143 -17.25 -3.44 -7.28
C MET A 143 -16.37 -2.87 -8.41
N ARG A 144 -15.51 -3.69 -9.02
CA ARG A 144 -14.70 -3.28 -10.19
C ARG A 144 -15.59 -3.00 -11.39
N ALA A 145 -16.58 -3.84 -11.64
CA ALA A 145 -17.48 -3.71 -12.79
C ALA A 145 -18.47 -2.53 -12.68
N THR A 146 -18.68 -1.99 -11.48
CA THR A 146 -19.55 -0.83 -11.23
C THR A 146 -18.77 0.47 -10.98
N PHE A 147 -17.48 0.47 -11.32
CA PHE A 147 -16.57 1.56 -11.03
C PHE A 147 -16.99 2.89 -11.70
N LYS A 148 -17.29 2.88 -13.00
CA LYS A 148 -17.75 4.09 -13.73
C LYS A 148 -19.00 4.71 -13.09
N HIS A 149 -19.98 3.89 -12.71
CA HIS A 149 -21.21 4.38 -12.06
C HIS A 149 -20.92 5.06 -10.72
N ARG A 150 -19.98 4.53 -9.94
CA ARG A 150 -19.54 5.18 -8.71
C ARG A 150 -18.80 6.47 -8.94
N GLN A 151 -17.94 6.53 -9.95
CA GLN A 151 -17.23 7.74 -10.29
C GLN A 151 -18.22 8.87 -10.61
N GLN A 152 -19.24 8.59 -11.43
CA GLN A 152 -20.35 9.52 -11.70
C GLN A 152 -21.06 9.96 -10.42
N LEU A 153 -21.35 9.02 -9.51
CA LEU A 153 -22.00 9.31 -8.24
C LEU A 153 -21.14 10.18 -7.31
N ILE A 154 -19.81 10.04 -7.36
CA ILE A 154 -18.86 10.82 -6.55
C ILE A 154 -18.70 12.25 -7.09
N HIS A 155 -18.74 12.41 -8.43
CA HIS A 155 -18.66 13.73 -9.06
C HIS A 155 -19.99 14.49 -9.01
N ASP A 156 -21.10 13.82 -8.76
CA ASP A 156 -22.41 14.44 -8.54
C ASP A 156 -22.49 15.01 -7.11
N PRO A 157 -22.54 16.35 -6.93
CA PRO A 157 -22.56 16.98 -5.62
C PRO A 157 -23.81 16.65 -4.79
N GLU A 158 -24.95 16.36 -5.43
CA GLU A 158 -26.18 16.00 -4.72
C GLU A 158 -26.15 14.54 -4.26
N GLN A 159 -25.55 13.66 -5.08
CA GLN A 159 -25.59 12.22 -4.86
C GLN A 159 -24.35 11.65 -4.17
N CYS A 160 -23.23 12.39 -4.10
CA CYS A 160 -21.98 11.92 -3.51
C CYS A 160 -22.15 11.46 -2.05
N SER A 161 -23.05 12.10 -1.30
CA SER A 161 -23.38 11.72 0.08
C SER A 161 -24.01 10.33 0.20
N THR A 162 -24.63 9.84 -0.88
CA THR A 162 -25.32 8.55 -0.93
C THR A 162 -24.38 7.39 -1.30
N VAL A 163 -23.14 7.65 -1.71
CA VAL A 163 -22.23 6.62 -2.25
C VAL A 163 -22.03 5.43 -1.30
N LEU A 164 -21.85 5.68 0.00
CA LEU A 164 -21.68 4.64 1.01
C LEU A 164 -22.99 3.89 1.31
N THR A 165 -24.14 4.49 1.00
CA THR A 165 -25.46 3.84 1.10
C THR A 165 -25.72 2.92 -0.10
N VAL A 166 -25.33 3.36 -1.30
CA VAL A 166 -25.45 2.55 -2.52
C VAL A 166 -24.44 1.41 -2.52
N PHE A 167 -23.23 1.65 -2.00
CA PHE A 167 -22.12 0.68 -1.93
C PHE A 167 -21.67 0.42 -0.48
N PRO A 168 -22.49 -0.29 0.31
CA PRO A 168 -22.23 -0.50 1.73
C PRO A 168 -20.95 -1.32 1.99
N ARG A 169 -20.51 -2.11 1.00
CA ARG A 169 -19.33 -2.97 1.12
C ARG A 169 -18.03 -2.20 1.32
N PHE A 170 -18.00 -0.90 1.03
CA PHE A 170 -16.87 -0.04 1.40
C PHE A 170 -16.59 0.02 2.91
N LEU A 171 -17.60 -0.23 3.74
CA LEU A 171 -17.47 -0.12 5.19
C LEU A 171 -16.94 -1.41 5.84
N ASP A 172 -17.25 -2.56 5.25
CA ASP A 172 -16.98 -3.88 5.84
C ASP A 172 -15.92 -4.70 5.09
N THR A 173 -15.67 -4.39 3.81
CA THR A 173 -14.78 -5.16 2.95
C THR A 173 -13.47 -4.42 2.71
N LYS A 174 -12.38 -4.99 3.21
CA LYS A 174 -11.03 -4.42 3.08
C LYS A 174 -10.56 -4.49 1.62
N GLY A 175 -9.80 -3.48 1.20
CA GLY A 175 -9.13 -3.46 -0.10
C GLY A 175 -9.93 -2.86 -1.26
N LEU A 176 -11.23 -2.61 -1.09
CA LEU A 176 -12.05 -2.01 -2.16
C LEU A 176 -11.62 -0.59 -2.53
N VAL A 177 -11.21 0.22 -1.55
CA VAL A 177 -10.67 1.56 -1.81
C VAL A 177 -9.37 1.49 -2.62
N LEU A 178 -8.52 0.51 -2.34
CA LEU A 178 -7.28 0.32 -3.10
C LEU A 178 -7.56 -0.14 -4.52
N GLN A 179 -8.51 -1.07 -4.69
CA GLN A 179 -8.98 -1.51 -6.00
C GLN A 179 -9.44 -0.33 -6.87
N ASP A 180 -10.17 0.60 -6.27
CA ASP A 180 -10.60 1.82 -6.95
C ASP A 180 -9.46 2.75 -7.33
N PHE A 181 -8.49 2.91 -6.43
CA PHE A 181 -7.28 3.67 -6.72
C PHE A 181 -6.49 3.02 -7.87
N ASP A 182 -6.37 1.68 -7.90
CA ASP A 182 -5.74 0.95 -8.99
C ASP A 182 -6.43 1.22 -10.33
N LEU A 183 -7.77 1.27 -10.34
CA LEU A 183 -8.55 1.57 -11.54
C LEU A 183 -8.38 3.02 -11.99
N LEU A 184 -8.30 3.96 -11.05
CA LEU A 184 -8.12 5.38 -11.35
C LEU A 184 -6.69 5.70 -11.81
N PHE A 185 -5.70 5.32 -11.00
CA PHE A 185 -4.32 5.80 -11.09
C PHE A 185 -3.33 4.76 -11.62
N GLY A 186 -3.78 3.53 -11.83
CA GLY A 186 -2.93 2.40 -12.19
C GLY A 186 -2.17 1.82 -10.99
N ALA A 187 -1.79 0.55 -11.11
CA ALA A 187 -1.11 -0.21 -10.05
C ALA A 187 0.20 0.45 -9.57
N GLU A 188 0.93 1.11 -10.45
CA GLU A 188 2.19 1.78 -10.08
C GLU A 188 1.94 2.94 -9.12
N THR A 189 0.94 3.77 -9.38
CA THR A 189 0.62 4.93 -8.54
C THR A 189 -0.04 4.50 -7.24
N SER A 190 -0.93 3.51 -7.30
CA SER A 190 -1.60 2.97 -6.11
C SER A 190 -0.65 2.27 -5.15
N SER A 191 0.40 1.60 -5.65
CA SER A 191 1.42 1.02 -4.77
C SER A 191 2.08 2.08 -3.88
N LYS A 192 2.28 3.29 -4.42
CA LYS A 192 2.83 4.45 -3.71
C LYS A 192 1.83 5.04 -2.70
N LEU A 193 0.53 4.83 -2.89
CA LEU A 193 -0.51 5.29 -1.94
C LEU A 193 -0.28 4.66 -0.57
N LEU A 194 -0.16 3.34 -0.49
CA LEU A 194 0.08 2.62 0.77
C LEU A 194 1.45 2.95 1.36
N GLU A 195 2.47 3.06 0.51
CA GLU A 195 3.83 3.45 0.93
C GLU A 195 3.84 4.82 1.63
N LYS A 196 3.07 5.77 1.11
CA LYS A 196 3.01 7.15 1.61
C LYS A 196 1.80 7.44 2.51
N TRP A 197 0.90 6.47 2.72
CA TRP A 197 -0.34 6.63 3.47
C TRP A 197 -0.06 7.10 4.90
N GLY A 198 0.86 6.41 5.58
CA GLY A 198 1.21 6.70 6.97
C GLY A 198 2.09 7.92 7.17
N THR A 199 2.80 8.38 6.15
CA THR A 199 3.80 9.46 6.28
C THR A 199 3.25 10.84 5.96
N LEU A 200 2.44 10.98 4.90
CA LEU A 200 2.04 12.29 4.37
C LEU A 200 0.56 12.38 3.99
N LEU A 201 0.00 11.32 3.43
CA LEU A 201 -1.36 11.35 2.86
C LEU A 201 -2.44 11.40 3.94
N LYS A 202 -2.32 10.59 5.01
CA LYS A 202 -3.32 10.55 6.09
C LYS A 202 -3.54 11.92 6.73
N ALA A 203 -2.45 12.65 7.02
CA ALA A 203 -2.53 13.97 7.65
C ALA A 203 -3.25 14.98 6.75
N LYS A 204 -2.91 15.01 5.45
CA LYS A 204 -3.56 15.89 4.47
C LYS A 204 -5.03 15.57 4.26
N VAL A 205 -5.39 14.28 4.17
CA VAL A 205 -6.80 13.86 4.03
C VAL A 205 -7.61 14.27 5.26
N MET A 206 -7.06 14.10 6.47
CA MET A 206 -7.72 14.54 7.70
C MET A 206 -7.87 16.06 7.79
N GLU A 207 -6.89 16.82 7.31
CA GLU A 207 -6.96 18.28 7.26
C GLU A 207 -8.05 18.75 6.27
N GLN A 208 -8.06 18.19 5.06
CA GLN A 208 -9.09 18.47 4.05
C GLN A 208 -10.49 18.11 4.54
N ALA A 209 -10.66 16.95 5.20
CA ALA A 209 -11.93 16.54 5.77
C ALA A 209 -12.46 17.49 6.85
N LYS A 210 -11.58 18.12 7.64
CA LYS A 210 -11.98 19.12 8.64
C LYS A 210 -12.46 20.42 8.00
N ASN A 211 -11.81 20.84 6.91
CA ASN A 211 -12.19 22.07 6.19
C ASN A 211 -13.55 21.91 5.50
N LEU A 212 -13.85 20.71 4.96
CA LEU A 212 -15.16 20.41 4.35
C LEU A 212 -16.33 20.48 5.35
N GLN A 213 -16.10 20.31 6.65
CA GLN A 213 -17.14 20.46 7.67
C GLN A 213 -17.43 21.92 8.04
N GLN A 214 -16.59 22.88 7.60
CA GLN A 214 -16.80 24.31 7.87
C GLN A 214 -17.59 25.04 6.78
N ASP A 215 -17.74 24.45 5.59
CA ASP A 215 -18.44 25.03 4.44
C ASP A 215 -19.94 24.64 4.34
N SER A 216 -20.53 24.00 5.35
CA SER A 216 -21.99 23.82 5.39
C SER A 216 -22.66 25.06 6.01
N PRO A 217 -23.41 25.88 5.25
CA PRO A 217 -24.19 26.96 5.83
C PRO A 217 -25.32 26.34 6.68
N SER A 218 -25.42 26.79 7.93
CA SER A 218 -26.57 26.52 8.82
C SER A 218 -27.84 27.19 8.31
#